data_AF-A0A382WFT6-F1
#
_entry.id   AF-A0A382WFT6-F1
#
_cell.length_a   1.000
_cell.length_b   1.000
_cell.length_c   1.000
_cell.angle_alpha   90.00
_cell.angle_beta   90.00
_cell.angle_gamma   90.00
#
_symmetry.space_group_name_H-M   'P 1'
#
loop_
_entity.id
_entity.type
_entity.pdbx_description
1 polymer ?
#
loop_
_entity_poly.entity_id
_entity_poly.type
_entity_poly.pdbx_seq_one_letter_code
_entity_poly.pdbx_strand_id
1 'polypeptide(L)'
;MFSEYSLSAVGCVRTESQSEDLNSESVVIEDIVSFGQWDEILNGYTAIIHLAARAHVLSESSNSAIEEFRKVNRDATLRLAKSASTVGLKRFIYVSSIGVLGRSASM
;
A
#
# COMPACT_ATOMS: atom_id res chain seq x y z
N MET A 1 -7.83 -4.65 -33.54
CA MET A 1 -7.74 -3.23 -33.16
C MET A 1 -7.65 -3.18 -31.64
N PHE A 2 -6.46 -3.38 -31.08
CA PHE A 2 -6.24 -3.21 -29.65
C PHE A 2 -6.04 -1.72 -29.44
N SER A 3 -7.02 -1.06 -28.82
CA SER A 3 -6.81 0.28 -28.28
C SER A 3 -5.60 0.19 -27.35
N GLU A 4 -4.56 0.98 -27.58
CA GLU A 4 -3.55 1.24 -26.56
C GLU A 4 -4.29 1.79 -25.35
N TYR A 5 -4.41 1.00 -24.30
CA TYR A 5 -4.86 1.50 -23.02
C TYR A 5 -3.70 2.32 -22.45
N SER A 6 -3.77 3.65 -22.56
CA SER A 6 -2.88 4.52 -21.79
C SER A 6 -3.25 4.38 -20.32
N LEU A 7 -2.55 3.49 -19.63
CA LEU A 7 -2.62 3.40 -18.18
C LEU A 7 -1.81 4.56 -17.60
N SER A 8 -2.48 5.45 -16.86
CA SER A 8 -1.80 6.40 -15.98
C SER A 8 -1.71 5.80 -14.58
N ALA A 9 -0.58 5.98 -13.92
CA ALA A 9 -0.33 5.53 -12.57
C ALA A 9 0.40 6.61 -11.78
N VAL A 10 -0.04 6.81 -10.53
CA VAL A 10 0.58 7.74 -9.59
C VAL A 10 1.09 6.94 -8.39
N GLY A 11 2.37 7.12 -8.06
CA GLY A 11 2.99 6.48 -6.91
C GLY A 11 2.70 7.24 -5.61
N CYS A 12 2.39 6.53 -4.52
CA CYS A 12 2.44 7.13 -3.19
C CYS A 12 3.79 6.81 -2.55
N VAL A 13 4.57 7.83 -2.20
CA VAL A 13 5.94 7.70 -1.67
C VAL A 13 6.08 8.35 -0.29
N ARG A 14 7.16 8.05 0.42
CA ARG A 14 7.40 8.56 1.78
C ARG A 14 8.24 9.83 1.80
N THR A 15 9.03 10.10 0.76
CA THR A 15 9.94 11.24 0.72
C THR A 15 10.00 11.85 -0.69
N GLU A 16 10.42 13.11 -0.77
CA GLU A 16 10.67 13.79 -2.05
C GLU A 16 11.75 13.09 -2.88
N SER A 17 12.83 12.62 -2.25
CA SER A 17 13.86 11.86 -2.95
C SER A 17 13.32 10.59 -3.62
N GLN A 18 12.35 9.90 -3.01
CA GLN A 18 11.70 8.76 -3.65
C GLN A 18 10.79 9.17 -4.82
N SER A 19 10.18 10.36 -4.76
CA SER A 19 9.41 10.93 -5.87
C SER A 19 10.32 11.17 -7.08
N GLU A 20 11.50 11.76 -6.84
CA GLU A 20 12.53 12.01 -7.86
C GLU A 20 13.03 10.70 -8.48
N ASP A 21 13.31 9.68 -7.66
CA ASP A 21 13.79 8.36 -8.11
C ASP A 21 12.77 7.58 -8.96
N LEU A 22 11.47 7.75 -8.68
CA LEU A 22 10.41 7.01 -9.36
C LEU A 22 10.31 7.39 -10.84
N ASN A 23 10.78 8.59 -11.23
CA ASN A 23 10.72 9.14 -12.57
C ASN A 23 9.31 9.02 -13.21
N SER A 24 8.28 9.16 -12.38
CA SER A 24 6.86 9.12 -12.74
C SER A 24 6.06 10.04 -11.81
N GLU A 25 4.79 10.29 -12.13
CA GLU A 25 3.91 11.06 -11.25
C GLU A 25 3.81 10.39 -9.87
N SER A 26 3.95 11.19 -8.81
CA SER A 26 3.91 10.68 -7.45
C SER A 26 3.38 11.72 -6.46
N VAL A 27 2.90 11.24 -5.32
CA VAL A 27 2.46 12.04 -4.18
C VAL A 27 3.22 11.59 -2.95
N VAL A 28 3.82 12.55 -2.24
CA VAL A 28 4.48 12.30 -0.96
C VAL A 28 3.41 12.25 0.14
N ILE A 29 3.27 11.09 0.78
CA ILE A 29 2.31 10.86 1.87
C ILE A 29 2.99 10.66 3.23
N GLU A 30 4.33 10.62 3.25
CA GLU A 30 5.21 10.38 4.40
C GLU A 30 5.06 9.00 5.07
N ASP A 31 3.88 8.73 5.62
CA ASP A 31 3.55 7.50 6.34
C ASP A 31 2.09 7.10 6.12
N ILE A 32 1.90 5.88 5.60
CA ILE A 32 0.60 5.27 5.38
C ILE A 32 -0.24 5.17 6.67
N VAL A 33 0.41 5.12 7.83
CA VAL A 33 -0.26 5.04 9.13
C VAL A 33 -0.92 6.36 9.51
N SER A 34 -0.26 7.51 9.28
CA SER A 34 -0.78 8.82 9.68
C SER A 34 -1.55 9.51 8.55
N PHE A 35 -1.35 9.08 7.30
CA PHE A 35 -2.01 9.70 6.15
C PHE A 35 -3.53 9.51 6.17
N GLY A 36 -4.26 10.62 6.07
CA GLY A 36 -5.72 10.67 6.24
C GLY A 36 -6.51 11.14 5.02
N GLN A 37 -5.87 11.71 4.00
CA GLN A 37 -6.55 12.32 2.84
C GLN A 37 -6.76 11.31 1.70
N TRP A 38 -7.07 10.06 2.05
CA TRP A 38 -7.22 8.99 1.05
C TRP A 38 -8.36 9.24 0.08
N ASP A 39 -9.51 9.73 0.57
CA ASP A 39 -10.67 9.96 -0.28
C ASP A 39 -10.37 11.01 -1.37
N GLU A 40 -9.56 12.02 -1.05
CA GLU A 40 -9.15 13.07 -1.98
C GLU A 40 -8.19 12.53 -3.04
N ILE A 41 -7.13 11.81 -2.62
CA ILE A 41 -6.14 11.25 -3.54
C ILE A 41 -6.73 10.15 -4.43
N LEU A 42 -7.69 9.37 -3.92
CA LEU A 42 -8.26 8.25 -4.67
C LEU A 42 -9.35 8.67 -5.65
N ASN A 43 -9.86 9.89 -5.56
CA ASN A 43 -10.91 10.37 -6.45
C ASN A 43 -10.44 10.38 -7.91
N GLY A 44 -11.27 9.87 -8.82
CA GLY A 44 -10.94 9.76 -10.24
C GLY A 44 -10.11 8.53 -10.63
N TYR A 45 -9.60 7.74 -9.67
CA TYR A 45 -8.90 6.48 -9.96
C TYR A 45 -9.85 5.29 -10.01
N THR A 46 -9.43 4.23 -10.70
CA THR A 46 -10.25 3.02 -10.89
C THR A 46 -9.71 1.79 -10.16
N ALA A 47 -8.45 1.83 -9.73
CA ALA A 47 -7.76 0.73 -9.07
C ALA A 47 -6.65 1.22 -8.13
N ILE A 48 -6.37 0.43 -7.09
CA ILE A 48 -5.17 0.54 -6.24
C ILE A 48 -4.32 -0.72 -6.40
N ILE A 49 -3.01 -0.55 -6.45
CA ILE A 49 -2.02 -1.61 -6.24
C ILE A 49 -1.30 -1.32 -4.92
N HIS A 50 -1.62 -2.07 -3.88
CA HIS A 50 -1.09 -1.85 -2.54
C HIS A 50 0.22 -2.62 -2.34
N LEU A 51 1.34 -1.89 -2.43
CA LEU A 51 2.71 -2.40 -2.26
C LEU A 51 3.33 -2.02 -0.92
N ALA A 52 2.74 -1.06 -0.21
CA ALA A 52 3.27 -0.56 1.06
C ALA A 52 3.15 -1.61 2.16
N ALA A 53 4.28 -1.99 2.77
CA ALA A 53 4.31 -2.93 3.88
C ALA A 53 5.55 -2.71 4.75
N ARG A 54 5.45 -3.07 6.04
CA ARG A 54 6.59 -3.34 6.90
C ARG A 54 6.99 -4.81 6.71
N ALA A 55 8.07 -5.05 5.98
CA ALA A 55 8.59 -6.40 5.69
C ALA A 55 9.89 -6.69 6.47
N HIS A 56 10.24 -7.97 6.61
CA HIS A 56 11.54 -8.46 7.12
C HIS A 56 11.87 -8.17 8.60
N VAL A 57 10.88 -7.87 9.44
CA VAL A 57 11.06 -7.73 10.90
C VAL A 57 10.77 -9.06 11.61
N LEU A 58 11.55 -10.09 11.30
CA LEU A 58 11.45 -11.41 11.94
C LEU A 58 12.44 -11.60 13.10
N SER A 59 13.34 -10.64 13.32
CA SER A 59 14.40 -10.70 14.35
C SER A 59 14.08 -9.93 15.64
N GLU A 60 12.99 -9.17 15.68
CA GLU A 60 12.57 -8.44 16.88
C GLU A 60 11.42 -9.18 17.56
N SER A 61 11.76 -9.94 18.61
CA SER A 61 10.81 -10.68 19.44
C SER A 61 10.13 -9.82 20.52
N SER A 62 10.04 -8.50 20.30
CA SER A 62 9.31 -7.60 21.18
C SER A 62 7.83 -7.51 20.78
N ASN A 63 6.93 -7.39 21.76
CA ASN A 63 5.50 -7.14 21.50
C ASN A 63 5.29 -5.88 20.66
N SER A 64 6.13 -4.86 20.84
CA SER A 64 6.10 -3.62 20.04
C SER A 64 6.36 -3.85 18.55
N ALA A 65 7.23 -4.80 18.19
CA ALA A 65 7.50 -5.09 16.79
C ALA A 65 6.29 -5.73 16.10
N ILE A 66 5.54 -6.60 16.79
CA ILE A 66 4.31 -7.20 16.25
C ILE A 66 3.20 -6.15 16.15
N GLU A 67 3.07 -5.27 17.13
CA GLU A 67 2.10 -4.17 17.10
C GLU A 67 2.35 -3.22 15.93
N GLU A 68 3.58 -2.76 15.74
CA GLU A 68 3.93 -1.90 14.60
C GLU A 68 3.77 -2.61 13.25
N PHE A 69 4.06 -3.93 13.20
CA PHE A 69 3.76 -4.72 12.01
C PHE A 69 2.25 -4.74 11.69
N ARG A 70 1.40 -4.95 12.70
CA ARG A 70 -0.06 -4.92 12.53
C ARG A 70 -0.57 -3.53 12.16
N LYS A 71 -0.03 -2.49 12.78
CA LYS A 71 -0.42 -1.11 12.54
C LYS A 71 -0.21 -0.69 11.09
N VAL A 72 0.93 -1.06 10.51
CA VAL A 72 1.23 -0.81 9.09
C VAL A 72 0.46 -1.77 8.17
N ASN A 73 0.65 -3.08 8.33
CA ASN A 73 0.21 -4.07 7.32
C ASN A 73 -1.27 -4.45 7.41
N ARG A 74 -1.94 -4.16 8.54
CA ARG A 74 -3.36 -4.47 8.76
C ARG A 74 -4.17 -3.18 8.93
N ASP A 75 -3.83 -2.36 9.93
CA ASP A 75 -4.70 -1.25 10.32
C ASP A 75 -4.66 -0.08 9.34
N ALA A 76 -3.49 0.25 8.79
CA ALA A 76 -3.37 1.25 7.72
C ALA A 76 -3.96 0.73 6.39
N THR A 77 -3.68 -0.52 6.01
CA THR A 77 -4.27 -1.16 4.82
C THR A 77 -5.80 -1.19 4.88
N LEU A 78 -6.39 -1.51 6.04
CA LEU A 78 -7.85 -1.49 6.22
C LEU A 78 -8.44 -0.09 6.06
N ARG A 79 -7.76 0.96 6.54
CA ARG A 79 -8.20 2.35 6.35
C ARG A 79 -8.19 2.74 4.88
N LEU A 80 -7.09 2.43 4.17
CA LEU A 80 -6.99 2.65 2.73
C LEU A 80 -8.08 1.90 1.94
N ALA A 81 -8.31 0.62 2.25
CA ALA A 81 -9.31 -0.19 1.58
C ALA A 81 -10.74 0.33 1.80
N LYS A 82 -11.03 0.85 3.01
CA LYS A 82 -12.31 1.50 3.30
C LYS A 82 -12.49 2.76 2.45
N SER A 83 -11.50 3.65 2.42
CA SER A 83 -11.52 4.85 1.57
C SER A 83 -11.71 4.50 0.09
N ALA A 84 -10.97 3.51 -0.42
CA ALA A 84 -11.13 3.01 -1.78
C ALA A 84 -12.56 2.55 -2.07
N SER A 85 -13.19 1.84 -1.13
CA SER A 85 -14.60 1.45 -1.23
C SER A 85 -15.54 2.66 -1.20
N THR A 86 -15.29 3.64 -0.34
CA THR A 86 -16.12 4.85 -0.20
C THR A 86 -16.15 5.67 -1.48
N VAL A 87 -15.00 5.85 -2.13
CA VAL A 87 -14.91 6.61 -3.39
C VAL A 87 -15.26 5.78 -4.64
N GLY A 88 -15.63 4.50 -4.47
CA GLY A 88 -16.14 3.66 -5.55
C GLY A 88 -15.07 3.02 -6.45
N LEU A 89 -13.86 2.79 -5.95
CA LEU A 89 -12.83 2.08 -6.72
C LEU A 89 -13.28 0.66 -7.04
N LYS A 90 -13.00 0.21 -8.26
CA LYS A 90 -13.47 -1.08 -8.78
C LYS A 90 -12.51 -2.22 -8.45
N ARG A 91 -11.23 -1.92 -8.17
CA ARG A 91 -10.20 -2.93 -7.92
C ARG A 91 -9.26 -2.50 -6.80
N PHE A 92 -9.03 -3.41 -5.86
CA PHE A 92 -8.00 -3.28 -4.85
C PHE A 92 -7.09 -4.51 -4.95
N ILE A 93 -5.87 -4.33 -5.45
CA ILE A 93 -4.87 -5.39 -5.56
C ILE A 93 -3.99 -5.31 -4.32
N TYR A 94 -4.19 -6.25 -3.39
CA TYR A 94 -3.37 -6.37 -2.19
C TYR A 94 -2.19 -7.32 -2.46
N VAL A 95 -0.96 -6.82 -2.32
CA VAL A 95 0.25 -7.65 -2.44
C VAL A 95 0.74 -8.03 -1.04
N SER A 96 0.78 -9.34 -0.76
CA SER A 96 1.26 -9.91 0.50
C SER A 96 2.50 -10.78 0.28
N SER A 97 3.07 -11.32 1.36
CA SER A 97 4.19 -12.26 1.30
C SER A 97 3.75 -13.70 1.60
N ILE A 98 4.54 -14.68 1.15
CA ILE A 98 4.33 -16.09 1.48
C ILE A 98 4.35 -16.37 2.99
N GLY A 99 4.95 -15.47 3.79
CA GLY A 99 5.02 -15.58 5.25
C GLY A 99 3.66 -15.62 5.96
N VAL A 100 2.56 -15.28 5.28
CA VAL A 100 1.19 -15.44 5.80
C VAL A 100 0.81 -16.90 6.08
N LEU A 101 1.46 -17.86 5.41
CA LEU A 101 1.20 -19.30 5.57
C LEU A 101 1.88 -19.91 6.80
N GLY A 102 2.69 -19.14 7.54
CA GLY A 102 3.48 -19.63 8.67
C GLY A 102 4.73 -20.42 8.24
N ARG A 103 5.70 -20.58 9.16
CA ARG A 103 6.96 -21.31 8.90
C ARG A 103 6.79 -22.83 8.79
N SER A 104 5.56 -23.34 8.89
CA SER A 104 5.25 -24.77 8.88
C SER A 104 4.80 -25.30 7.51
N ALA A 105 4.85 -24.48 6.46
CA ALA A 105 4.65 -24.98 5.11
C ALA A 105 5.85 -25.85 4.71
N SER A 106 5.75 -27.16 4.99
CA SER A 106 6.60 -28.15 4.34
C SER A 106 6.34 -28.06 2.84
N MET A 107 7.37 -27.74 2.05
CA MET A 107 7.35 -28.04 0.62
C MET A 107 7.27 -29.54 0.39
#